data_AF-A0A9D4KHI8-F1
#
_entry.id   AF-A0A9D4KHI8-F1
#
_cell.length_a   1.000
_cell.length_b   1.000
_cell.length_c   1.000
_cell.angle_alpha   90.00
_cell.angle_beta   90.00
_cell.angle_gamma   90.00
#
_symmetry.space_group_name_H-M   'P 1'
#
loop_
_entity.id
_entity.type
_entity.pdbx_description
1 polymer ?
#
loop_
_entity_poly.entity_id
_entity_poly.type
_entity_poly.pdbx_seq_one_letter_code
_entity_poly.pdbx_strand_id
1 'polypeptide(L)' 'MISSASNALVDWKPVFSRNMTAVLNSKGMKESITQCYAPTNVTDEETNIMFHNTL' A
#
# COMPACT_ATOMS: atom_id res chain seq x y z
N MET A 1 -22.29 17.32 -3.70
CA MET A 1 -21.40 17.48 -2.54
C MET A 1 -20.34 16.41 -2.61
N ILE A 2 -19.11 16.77 -2.99
CA ILE A 2 -17.95 15.86 -2.93
C ILE A 2 -17.68 15.64 -1.43
N SER A 3 -17.66 14.39 -0.98
CA SER A 3 -17.55 14.08 0.45
C SER A 3 -16.20 14.56 1.00
N SER A 4 -16.18 15.06 2.23
CA SER A 4 -14.98 15.52 2.93
C SER A 4 -13.87 14.47 3.04
N ALA A 5 -14.17 13.19 2.80
CA ALA A 5 -13.22 12.09 2.78
C ALA A 5 -12.22 12.17 1.60
N SER A 6 -12.60 12.76 0.46
CA SER A 6 -11.70 12.86 -0.70
C SER A 6 -10.49 13.76 -0.45
N ASN A 7 -10.56 14.65 0.54
CA ASN A 7 -9.48 15.57 0.90
C ASN A 7 -8.49 15.00 1.93
N ALA A 8 -8.76 13.81 2.48
CA ALA A 8 -7.91 13.20 3.50
C ALA A 8 -6.75 12.38 2.92
N LEU A 9 -6.92 11.88 1.69
CA LEU A 9 -5.88 11.14 0.97
C LEU A 9 -4.82 12.13 0.47
N VAL A 10 -3.63 12.07 1.06
CA VAL A 10 -2.53 13.00 0.74
C VAL A 10 -1.67 12.50 -0.40
N ASP A 11 -1.43 11.19 -0.44
CA ASP A 11 -0.51 10.59 -1.39
C ASP A 11 -0.87 9.12 -1.62
N TRP A 12 -0.67 8.69 -2.87
CA TRP A 12 -0.88 7.33 -3.33
C TRP A 12 0.29 6.95 -4.21
N LYS A 13 1.16 6.08 -3.70
CA LYS A 13 2.35 5.63 -4.44
C LYS A 13 2.43 4.11 -4.43
N PRO A 14 2.51 3.47 -5.61
CA PRO A 14 2.96 2.09 -5.67
C PRO A 14 4.45 2.06 -5.28
N VAL A 15 4.78 1.45 -4.15
CA VAL A 15 6.17 1.30 -3.69
C VAL A 15 6.84 0.13 -4.43
N PHE A 16 6.05 -0.89 -4.78
CA PHE A 16 6.36 -2.01 -5.67
C PHE A 16 5.08 -2.42 -6.41
N SER A 17 5.15 -3.27 -7.44
CA SER A 17 3.95 -3.75 -8.17
C SER A 17 2.86 -4.34 -7.27
N ARG A 18 3.24 -4.80 -6.07
CA ARG A 18 2.39 -5.43 -5.05
C ARG A 18 2.21 -4.61 -3.77
N ASN A 19 2.87 -3.46 -3.64
CA ASN A 19 2.86 -2.64 -2.42
C ASN A 19 2.20 -1.29 -2.66
N MET A 20 1.18 -1.00 -1.87
CA MET A 20 0.34 0.19 -2.02
C MET A 20 0.26 0.90 -0.67
N THR A 21 0.72 2.15 -0.63
CA THR A 21 0.69 2.94 0.59
C THR A 21 -0.25 4.13 0.40
N ALA A 22 -1.20 4.27 1.33
CA ALA A 22 -2.08 5.42 1.45
C ALA A 22 -1.73 6.18 2.73
N VAL A 23 -1.49 7.48 2.59
CA VAL A 23 -1.27 8.38 3.72
C VAL A 23 -2.51 9.23 3.92
N LEU A 24 -3.08 9.12 5.12
CA LEU A 24 -4.25 9.87 5.53
C LEU A 24 -3.80 10.95 6.51
N ASN A 25 -4.12 12.20 6.18
CA ASN A 25 -3.83 13.33 7.06
C ASN A 25 -5.14 14.06 7.33
N SER A 26 -5.66 13.88 8.55
CA SER A 26 -6.85 14.57 9.01
C SER A 26 -6.53 15.41 10.25
N LYS A 27 -7.42 16.33 10.62
CA LYS A 27 -7.21 17.23 11.77
C LYS A 27 -7.09 16.42 13.07
N GLY A 28 -5.85 16.22 13.52
CA GLY A 28 -5.50 15.53 14.77
C GLY A 28 -4.94 14.12 14.61
N MET A 29 -4.89 13.58 13.39
CA MET A 29 -4.42 12.21 13.17
C MET A 29 -3.70 12.07 11.82
N LYS A 30 -2.48 11.52 11.88
CA LYS A 30 -1.68 11.14 10.72
C LYS A 30 -1.52 9.63 10.73
N GLU A 31 -2.13 8.96 9.77
CA GLU A 31 -2.05 7.51 9.62
C GLU A 31 -1.45 7.13 8.27
N SER A 32 -0.68 6.05 8.26
CA SER A 32 -0.12 5.45 7.05
C SER A 32 -0.60 4.00 6.99
N ILE A 33 -1.32 3.66 5.92
CA ILE A 33 -1.80 2.30 5.67
C ILE A 33 -1.00 1.74 4.50
N THR A 34 -0.29 0.64 4.73
CA THR A 34 0.42 -0.09 3.68
C THR A 34 -0.29 -1.42 3.44
N GLN A 35 -0.86 -1.59 2.26
CA GLN A 35 -1.34 -2.88 1.76
C GLN A 35 -0.22 -3.55 0.95
N CYS A 36 0.00 -4.83 1.24
CA CYS A 36 1.05 -5.65 0.63
C CYS A 36 0.38 -6.92 0.09
N TYR A 37 0.43 -7.13 -1.23
CA TYR A 37 -0.16 -8.31 -1.87
C TYR A 37 0.89 -9.41 -2.01
N ALA A 38 0.80 -10.42 -1.14
CA ALA A 38 1.68 -11.58 -1.20
C ALA A 38 1.62 -12.27 -2.59
N PRO A 39 2.74 -12.86 -3.04
CA PRO A 39 2.77 -13.76 -4.18
C PRO A 39 1.69 -14.83 -4.06
N THR A 40 0.98 -15.09 -5.15
CA THR A 40 -0.01 -16.17 -5.23
C THR A 40 0.70 -17.51 -5.45
N ASN A 41 0.04 -18.64 -5.22
CA ASN A 41 0.62 -19.97 -5.47
C ASN A 41 1.02 -20.24 -6.94
N VAL A 42 0.60 -19.38 -7.86
CA VAL A 42 0.92 -19.42 -9.29
C VAL A 42 2.19 -18.65 -9.66
N THR A 43 2.77 -17.91 -8.70
CA THR A 43 4.00 -17.14 -8.92
C THR A 43 5.19 -18.09 -8.85
N ASP A 44 6.22 -17.85 -9.65
CA ASP A 44 7.46 -18.64 -9.62
C ASP A 44 8.16 -18.54 -8.26
N GLU A 45 8.89 -19.60 -7.92
CA GLU A 45 9.53 -19.76 -6.62
C GLU A 45 10.57 -18.67 -6.33
N GLU A 46 11.30 -18.23 -7.35
CA GLU A 46 12.31 -17.18 -7.25
C GLU A 46 11.68 -15.84 -6.85
N THR A 47 10.59 -15.45 -7.51
CA THR A 47 9.81 -14.24 -7.16
C THR A 47 9.24 -14.32 -5.74
N ASN A 48 8.84 -15.51 -5.30
CA ASN A 48 8.28 -15.71 -3.97
C ASN A 48 9.36 -15.56 -2.87
N ILE A 49 10.52 -16.18 -3.09
CA ILE A 49 11.70 -16.05 -2.21
C ILE A 49 12.16 -14.59 -2.16
N MET A 50 12.26 -13.93 -3.31
CA MET A 50 12.68 -12.53 -3.39
C MET A 50 11.74 -11.62 -2.60
N PHE A 51 10.42 -11.80 -2.76
CA PHE A 51 9.41 -11.04 -2.01
C PHE A 51 9.60 -11.20 -0.49
N HIS A 52 9.72 -12.44 -0.01
CA HIS A 52 9.86 -12.73 1.42
C HIS A 52 11.19 -12.24 2.03
N ASN A 53 12.25 -12.12 1.22
CA ASN A 53 13.53 -11.58 1.66
C ASN A 53 13.58 -10.04 1.71
N THR A 54 12.61 -9.36 1.06
CA THR A 54 12.53 -7.89 0.99
C THR A 54 11.51 -7.26 1.94
N LEU A 55 10.75 -8.08 2.67
CA LEU A 55 9.95 -7.66 3.82
C LEU A 55 10.84 -7.46 5.06
#